data_AF-A0A914R5H8-F1
#
_entry.id   AF-A0A914R5H8-F1
#
_cell.length_a   1.000
_cell.length_b   1.000
_cell.length_c   1.000
_cell.angle_alpha   90.00
_cell.angle_beta   90.00
_cell.angle_gamma   90.00
#
_symmetry.space_group_name_H-M   'P 1'
#
loop_
_entity.id
_entity.type
_entity.pdbx_description
1 polymer ?
#
loop_
_entity_poly.entity_id
_entity_poly.type
_entity_poly.pdbx_seq_one_letter_code
_entity_poly.pdbx_strand_id
1 'polypeptide(L)'
;MVAFFSTPILAFSDDYAFLIQALLDLYEADFDESHLKWAEKLQNEMDEHFFDKQHSVGYFNSRDTDSTVFARLQEDQDGAEPCSNSIACNNLLRLSDIFGDKEYRKKAGDIFNGHAKRLETHAYALPKMVIAANRFASSATQAFL
;
A
#
# COMPACT_ATOMS: atom_id res chain seq x y z
N MET A 1 8.36 -29.28 -15.24
CA MET A 1 8.10 -28.59 -16.52
C MET A 1 7.41 -27.30 -16.18
N VAL A 2 8.14 -26.18 -16.12
CA VAL A 2 7.56 -24.86 -15.85
C VAL A 2 6.96 -24.39 -17.17
N ALA A 3 5.65 -24.20 -17.21
CA ALA A 3 4.98 -23.66 -18.39
C ALA A 3 5.39 -22.20 -18.54
N PHE A 4 6.18 -21.89 -19.57
CA PHE A 4 6.38 -20.51 -20.00
C PHE A 4 5.12 -20.08 -20.76
N PHE A 5 4.28 -19.27 -20.11
CA PHE A 5 3.18 -18.62 -20.80
C PHE A 5 3.77 -17.59 -21.80
N SER A 6 3.28 -17.59 -23.04
CA SER A 6 3.68 -16.62 -24.07
C SER A 6 3.20 -15.19 -23.77
N THR A 7 2.32 -15.05 -22.78
CA THR A 7 1.80 -13.78 -22.29
C THR A 7 2.23 -13.64 -20.82
N PRO A 8 2.88 -12.52 -20.43
CA PRO A 8 3.28 -12.32 -19.04
C PRO A 8 2.04 -12.26 -18.14
N ILE A 9 2.15 -12.90 -16.97
CA ILE A 9 1.14 -12.78 -15.91
C ILE A 9 1.31 -11.39 -15.30
N LEU A 10 0.22 -10.63 -15.25
CA LEU A 10 0.21 -9.32 -14.63
C LEU A 10 0.31 -9.45 -13.11
N ALA A 11 1.11 -8.60 -12.48
CA ALA A 11 1.25 -8.57 -11.02
C ALA A 11 -0.03 -8.03 -10.35
N PHE A 12 -0.24 -8.45 -9.10
CA PHE A 12 -1.32 -8.00 -8.22
C PHE A 12 -0.87 -6.85 -7.32
N SER A 13 -1.80 -6.21 -6.62
CA SER A 13 -1.48 -5.12 -5.69
C SER A 13 -0.55 -5.57 -4.55
N ASP A 14 -0.63 -6.82 -4.11
CA ASP A 14 0.23 -7.38 -3.07
C ASP A 14 1.70 -7.42 -3.51
N ASP A 15 1.97 -7.82 -4.76
CA ASP A 15 3.31 -7.85 -5.32
C ASP A 15 3.97 -6.46 -5.24
N TYR A 16 3.19 -5.41 -5.58
CA TYR A 16 3.63 -4.03 -5.45
C TYR A 16 3.80 -3.62 -3.98
N ALA A 17 2.79 -3.84 -3.14
CA ALA A 17 2.77 -3.38 -1.75
C ALA A 17 3.94 -3.95 -0.94
N PHE A 18 4.19 -5.26 -1.05
CA PHE A 18 5.26 -5.92 -0.31
C PHE A 18 6.64 -5.61 -0.90
N LEU A 19 6.78 -5.48 -2.23
CA LEU A 19 8.06 -5.08 -2.82
C LEU A 19 8.44 -3.65 -2.45
N ILE A 20 7.48 -2.71 -2.46
CA ILE A 20 7.70 -1.34 -1.99
C ILE A 20 8.13 -1.34 -0.52
N GLN A 21 7.46 -2.14 0.33
CA GLN A 21 7.84 -2.28 1.73
C GLN A 21 9.30 -2.76 1.88
N ALA A 22 9.68 -3.82 1.17
CA ALA A 22 11.02 -4.37 1.21
C ALA A 22 12.08 -3.37 0.73
N LEU A 23 11.79 -2.58 -0.31
CA LEU A 23 12.70 -1.55 -0.82
C LEU A 23 12.88 -0.41 0.17
N LEU A 24 11.81 0.01 0.83
CA LEU A 24 11.90 1.01 1.90
C LEU A 24 12.69 0.46 3.11
N ASP A 25 12.52 -0.82 3.45
CA ASP A 25 13.28 -1.48 4.51
C ASP A 25 14.78 -1.55 4.18
N LEU A 26 15.13 -1.85 2.92
CA LEU A 26 16.52 -1.82 2.45
C LEU A 26 17.10 -0.41 2.52
N TYR A 27 16.37 0.59 2.01
CA TYR A 27 16.79 1.99 2.09
C TYR A 27 17.04 2.44 3.54
N GLU A 28 16.16 2.08 4.48
CA GLU A 28 16.35 2.42 5.90
C GLU A 28 17.52 1.65 6.55
N ALA A 29 17.93 0.51 5.99
CA ALA A 29 19.04 -0.29 6.48
C ALA A 29 20.41 0.15 5.94
N ASP A 30 20.51 0.58 4.69
CA ASP A 30 21.78 0.89 4.02
C ASP A 30 21.89 2.31 3.42
N PHE A 31 20.79 3.05 3.35
CA PHE A 31 20.67 4.37 2.75
C PHE A 31 21.05 4.45 1.26
N ASP A 32 21.02 3.33 0.52
CA ASP A 32 21.16 3.35 -0.93
C ASP A 32 19.88 3.93 -1.57
N GLU A 33 20.00 5.15 -2.10
CA GLU A 33 18.89 5.86 -2.76
C GLU A 33 18.27 5.12 -3.94
N SER A 34 18.95 4.14 -4.53
CA SER A 34 18.40 3.35 -5.63
C SER A 34 17.17 2.54 -5.18
N HIS A 35 17.17 2.03 -3.95
CA HIS A 35 16.03 1.35 -3.34
C HIS A 35 14.83 2.31 -3.20
N LEU A 36 15.08 3.51 -2.68
CA LEU A 36 14.05 4.53 -2.47
C LEU A 36 13.44 5.00 -3.81
N LYS A 37 14.28 5.28 -4.82
CA LYS A 37 13.82 5.69 -6.15
C LYS A 37 12.98 4.60 -6.82
N TRP A 38 13.32 3.34 -6.60
CA TRP A 38 12.53 2.24 -7.13
C TRP A 38 11.20 2.07 -6.38
N ALA A 39 11.21 2.21 -5.05
CA ALA A 39 10.00 2.19 -4.23
C ALA A 39 9.01 3.28 -4.67
N GLU A 40 9.48 4.50 -4.89
CA GLU A 40 8.65 5.61 -5.41
C GLU A 40 8.07 5.29 -6.79
N LYS A 41 8.88 4.78 -7.71
CA LYS A 41 8.41 4.39 -9.04
C LYS A 41 7.30 3.32 -8.95
N LEU A 42 7.51 2.29 -8.13
CA LEU A 42 6.53 1.22 -7.95
C LEU A 42 5.26 1.74 -7.26
N GLN A 43 5.37 2.67 -6.31
CA GLN A 43 4.20 3.29 -5.68
C GLN A 43 3.36 4.05 -6.71
N ASN A 44 4.00 4.80 -7.61
CA ASN A 44 3.31 5.51 -8.69
C ASN A 44 2.61 4.55 -9.67
N GLU A 45 3.25 3.43 -10.01
CA GLU A 45 2.61 2.39 -10.82
C GLU A 45 1.44 1.70 -10.07
N MET A 46 1.60 1.45 -8.78
CA MET A 46 0.55 0.88 -7.93
C MET A 46 -0.67 1.81 -7.88
N ASP A 47 -0.43 3.11 -7.72
CA ASP A 47 -1.44 4.15 -7.73
C ASP A 47 -2.18 4.23 -9.07
N GLU A 48 -1.46 4.11 -10.18
CA GLU A 48 -2.05 4.21 -11.50
C GLU A 48 -3.01 3.05 -11.80
N HIS A 49 -2.59 1.83 -11.47
CA HIS A 49 -3.26 0.62 -11.93
C HIS A 49 -4.26 0.02 -10.94
N PHE A 50 -4.08 0.27 -9.65
CA PHE A 50 -4.84 -0.41 -8.60
C PHE A 50 -5.69 0.51 -7.75
N PHE A 51 -5.35 1.81 -7.63
CA PHE A 51 -6.10 2.72 -6.77
C PHE A 51 -7.53 2.96 -7.28
N ASP A 52 -8.51 2.90 -6.37
CA ASP A 52 -9.89 3.28 -6.66
C ASP A 52 -10.01 4.79 -6.80
N LYS A 53 -9.72 5.30 -8.00
CA LYS A 53 -9.82 6.72 -8.35
C LYS A 53 -11.26 7.26 -8.23
N GLN A 54 -12.28 6.40 -8.24
CA GLN A 54 -13.68 6.82 -8.17
C GLN A 54 -14.12 7.10 -6.74
N HIS A 55 -13.77 6.22 -5.80
CA HIS A 55 -14.23 6.33 -4.40
C HIS A 55 -13.12 6.77 -3.43
N SER A 56 -11.85 6.68 -3.83
CA SER A 56 -10.68 6.98 -3.00
C SER A 56 -10.65 6.16 -1.71
N VAL A 57 -10.92 4.85 -1.79
CA VAL A 57 -11.09 3.97 -0.62
C VAL A 57 -10.01 2.91 -0.45
N GLY A 58 -9.15 2.70 -1.45
CA GLY A 58 -8.18 1.61 -1.42
C GLY A 58 -7.65 1.22 -2.79
N TYR A 59 -6.82 0.19 -2.79
CA TYR A 59 -6.31 -0.50 -3.96
C TYR A 59 -7.11 -1.79 -4.20
N PHE A 60 -7.49 -2.01 -5.45
CA PHE A 60 -8.00 -3.29 -5.93
C PHE A 60 -6.88 -4.32 -6.04
N ASN A 61 -7.22 -5.61 -5.91
CA ASN A 61 -6.27 -6.71 -6.00
C ASN A 61 -5.62 -6.84 -7.38
N SER A 62 -6.38 -6.67 -8.47
CA SER A 62 -5.88 -6.80 -9.84
C SER A 62 -5.85 -5.47 -10.58
N ARG A 63 -5.09 -5.43 -11.68
CA ARG A 63 -4.98 -4.25 -12.55
C ARG A 63 -6.30 -3.93 -13.24
N ASP A 64 -6.53 -2.64 -13.48
CA ASP A 64 -7.67 -2.12 -14.23
C ASP A 64 -7.77 -2.61 -15.69
N THR A 65 -6.65 -3.05 -16.24
CA THR A 65 -6.49 -3.50 -17.62
C THR A 65 -6.55 -5.02 -17.78
N ASP A 66 -6.66 -5.77 -16.67
CA ASP A 66 -6.71 -7.23 -16.72
C ASP A 66 -8.14 -7.74 -17.02
N SER A 67 -8.39 -7.97 -18.31
CA SER A 67 -9.66 -8.53 -18.80
C SER A 67 -9.95 -9.97 -18.36
N THR A 68 -8.97 -10.68 -17.79
CA THR A 68 -9.15 -12.06 -17.32
C THR A 68 -9.83 -12.13 -15.95
N VAL A 69 -9.79 -11.03 -15.19
CA VAL A 69 -10.40 -10.92 -13.86
C VAL A 69 -11.79 -10.30 -14.00
N PHE A 70 -12.83 -11.13 -13.81
CA PHE A 70 -14.23 -10.70 -13.97
C PHE A 70 -14.66 -9.62 -12.95
N ALA A 71 -14.17 -9.70 -11.71
CA ALA A 71 -14.47 -8.73 -10.67
C ALA A 71 -13.21 -8.41 -9.87
N ARG A 72 -12.91 -7.12 -9.74
CA ARG A 72 -11.81 -6.59 -8.94
C ARG A 72 -12.30 -6.38 -7.51
N LEU A 73 -11.56 -6.87 -6.54
CA LEU A 73 -11.94 -6.78 -5.12
C LEU A 73 -10.89 -5.99 -4.36
N GLN A 74 -11.33 -5.26 -3.34
CA GLN A 74 -10.42 -4.73 -2.34
C GLN A 74 -10.46 -5.67 -1.15
N GLU A 75 -9.30 -6.10 -0.68
CA GLU A 75 -9.22 -6.94 0.51
C GLU A 75 -9.64 -6.15 1.75
N ASP A 76 -10.50 -6.74 2.57
CA ASP A 76 -11.17 -6.07 3.68
C ASP A 76 -10.68 -6.52 5.06
N GLN A 77 -9.69 -7.41 5.11
CA GLN A 77 -9.08 -7.95 6.33
C GLN A 77 -7.64 -8.45 6.09
N ASP A 78 -6.79 -8.32 7.10
CA ASP A 78 -5.50 -8.99 7.20
C ASP A 78 -5.75 -10.47 7.58
N GLY A 79 -5.22 -11.38 6.76
CA GLY A 79 -5.35 -12.83 6.94
C GLY A 79 -4.10 -13.46 7.55
N ALA A 80 -3.64 -14.57 6.97
CA ALA A 80 -2.32 -15.13 7.30
C ALA A 80 -1.19 -14.15 6.96
N GLU A 81 -1.40 -13.37 5.90
CA GLU A 81 -0.58 -12.24 5.49
C GLU A 81 -1.42 -10.95 5.59
N PRO A 82 -0.79 -9.80 5.86
CA PRO A 82 -1.48 -8.52 5.78
C PRO A 82 -2.02 -8.25 4.38
N CYS A 83 -3.16 -7.56 4.28
CA CYS A 83 -3.70 -7.19 2.99
C CYS A 83 -2.88 -6.07 2.33
N SER A 84 -2.90 -5.98 1.00
CA SER A 84 -2.17 -4.93 0.26
C SER A 84 -2.49 -3.52 0.75
N ASN A 85 -3.74 -3.24 1.13
CA ASN A 85 -4.17 -1.93 1.63
C ASN A 85 -3.51 -1.58 2.97
N SER A 86 -3.43 -2.53 3.90
CA SER A 86 -2.73 -2.34 5.18
C SER A 86 -1.24 -2.04 4.99
N ILE A 87 -0.59 -2.74 4.07
CA ILE A 87 0.82 -2.53 3.74
C ILE A 87 1.03 -1.20 3.02
N ALA A 88 0.19 -0.89 2.03
CA ALA A 88 0.24 0.36 1.28
C ALA A 88 0.06 1.58 2.18
N CYS A 89 -0.87 1.56 3.15
CA CYS A 89 -0.98 2.62 4.16
C CYS A 89 0.36 2.87 4.88
N ASN A 90 1.07 1.82 5.28
CA ASN A 90 2.38 1.99 5.93
C ASN A 90 3.42 2.57 4.97
N ASN A 91 3.47 2.09 3.73
CA ASN A 91 4.40 2.57 2.71
C ASN A 91 4.17 4.04 2.39
N LEU A 92 2.93 4.45 2.16
CA LEU A 92 2.55 5.84 1.90
C LEU A 92 2.96 6.77 3.05
N LEU A 93 2.80 6.35 4.31
CA LEU A 93 3.25 7.16 5.45
C LEU A 93 4.77 7.29 5.50
N ARG A 94 5.52 6.21 5.22
CA ARG A 94 6.98 6.27 5.12
C ARG A 94 7.45 7.18 3.99
N LEU A 95 6.86 7.04 2.81
CA LEU A 95 7.15 7.89 1.66
C LEU A 95 6.83 9.36 1.96
N SER A 96 5.72 9.65 2.65
CA SER A 96 5.40 11.00 3.09
C SER A 96 6.43 11.57 4.04
N ASP A 97 6.89 10.78 5.02
CA ASP A 97 7.88 11.21 6.00
C ASP A 97 9.26 11.45 5.34
N ILE A 98 9.65 10.60 4.38
CA ILE A 98 10.94 10.69 3.67
C ILE A 98 10.97 11.86 2.68
N PHE A 99 9.94 11.98 1.84
CA PHE A 99 9.89 13.00 0.77
C PHE A 99 9.30 14.34 1.23
N GLY A 100 8.62 14.39 2.37
CA GLY A 100 7.87 15.56 2.81
C GLY A 100 6.62 15.86 1.97
N ASP A 101 6.23 14.93 1.08
CA ASP A 101 5.05 15.08 0.23
C ASP A 101 3.78 14.66 1.00
N LYS A 102 2.89 15.64 1.18
CA LYS A 102 1.63 15.45 1.91
C LYS A 102 0.60 14.65 1.12
N GLU A 103 0.75 14.49 -0.19
CA GLU A 103 -0.18 13.72 -1.01
C GLU A 103 -0.16 12.24 -0.64
N TYR A 104 1.00 11.66 -0.33
CA TYR A 104 1.09 10.29 0.15
C TYR A 104 0.32 10.09 1.46
N ARG A 105 0.50 11.01 2.41
CA ARG A 105 -0.22 10.99 3.69
C ARG A 105 -1.71 11.19 3.50
N LYS A 106 -2.13 12.11 2.63
CA LYS A 106 -3.55 12.29 2.28
C LYS A 106 -4.14 10.99 1.75
N LYS A 107 -3.43 10.32 0.83
CA LYS A 107 -3.86 9.04 0.26
C LYS A 107 -3.99 7.95 1.32
N ALA A 108 -3.05 7.85 2.25
CA ALA A 108 -3.20 6.93 3.40
C ALA A 108 -4.47 7.24 4.22
N GLY A 109 -4.79 8.53 4.43
CA GLY A 109 -6.02 8.99 5.05
C GLY A 109 -7.29 8.58 4.29
N ASP A 110 -7.26 8.71 2.96
CA ASP A 110 -8.36 8.29 2.09
C ASP A 110 -8.65 6.77 2.24
N ILE A 111 -7.59 5.94 2.30
CA ILE A 111 -7.70 4.51 2.56
C ILE A 111 -8.27 4.25 3.96
N PHE A 112 -7.78 4.92 5.01
CA PHE A 112 -8.35 4.76 6.35
C PHE A 112 -9.84 5.09 6.40
N ASN A 113 -10.28 6.12 5.67
CA ASN A 113 -11.69 6.48 5.57
C ASN A 113 -12.50 5.38 4.86
N GLY A 114 -11.96 4.81 3.78
CA GLY A 114 -12.56 3.66 3.09
C GLY A 114 -12.76 2.44 3.98
N HIS A 115 -11.83 2.22 4.92
CA HIS A 115 -11.86 1.10 5.86
C HIS A 115 -12.36 1.47 7.26
N ALA A 116 -12.84 2.70 7.48
CA ALA A 116 -13.16 3.25 8.81
C ALA A 116 -14.16 2.37 9.56
N LYS A 117 -15.21 1.90 8.88
CA LYS A 117 -16.21 1.03 9.50
C LYS A 117 -15.60 -0.26 10.07
N ARG A 118 -14.65 -0.87 9.33
CA ARG A 118 -13.96 -2.09 9.77
C ARG A 118 -13.02 -1.78 10.92
N LEU A 119 -12.26 -0.69 10.83
CA LEU A 119 -11.36 -0.25 11.91
C LEU A 119 -12.12 0.03 13.23
N GLU A 120 -13.29 0.66 13.17
CA GLU A 120 -14.10 0.97 14.35
C GLU A 120 -14.76 -0.25 14.99
N THR A 121 -15.21 -1.21 14.18
CA THR A 121 -16.03 -2.32 14.67
C THR A 121 -15.25 -3.62 14.85
N HIS A 122 -14.16 -3.79 14.11
CA HIS A 122 -13.37 -5.03 14.01
C HIS A 122 -11.88 -4.70 13.80
N ALA A 123 -11.29 -3.83 14.63
CA ALA A 123 -9.88 -3.43 14.51
C ALA A 123 -8.90 -4.62 14.42
N TYR A 124 -9.21 -5.73 15.10
CA TYR A 124 -8.41 -6.95 15.09
C TYR A 124 -8.35 -7.64 13.71
N ALA A 125 -9.27 -7.31 12.79
CA ALA A 125 -9.26 -7.83 11.43
C ALA A 125 -8.29 -7.06 10.53
N LEU A 126 -7.73 -5.92 10.97
CA LEU A 126 -6.76 -5.13 10.22
C LEU A 126 -5.56 -4.71 11.09
N PRO A 127 -4.84 -5.62 11.79
CA PRO A 127 -3.78 -5.23 12.71
C PRO A 127 -2.69 -4.36 12.08
N LYS A 128 -2.30 -4.60 10.82
CA LYS A 128 -1.28 -3.78 10.14
C LYS A 128 -1.80 -2.41 9.76
N MET A 129 -3.08 -2.28 9.38
CA MET A 129 -3.68 -0.97 9.15
C MET A 129 -3.84 -0.19 10.45
N VAL A 130 -4.13 -0.85 11.57
CA VAL A 130 -4.18 -0.20 12.90
C VAL A 130 -2.81 0.38 13.29
N ILE A 131 -1.73 -0.34 13.01
CA ILE A 131 -0.36 0.19 13.19
C ILE A 131 -0.14 1.44 12.33
N ALA A 132 -0.54 1.41 11.07
CA ALA A 132 -0.45 2.56 10.18
C ALA A 132 -1.28 3.74 10.68
N ALA A 133 -2.52 3.49 11.14
CA ALA A 133 -3.41 4.51 11.69
C ALA A 133 -2.82 5.16 12.95
N ASN A 134 -2.16 4.37 13.80
CA ASN A 134 -1.46 4.91 14.97
C ASN A 134 -0.29 5.84 14.57
N ARG A 135 0.50 5.45 13.57
CA ARG A 135 1.55 6.32 12.99
C ARG A 135 0.96 7.59 12.40
N PHE A 136 -0.13 7.46 11.64
CA PHE A 136 -0.84 8.59 11.07
C PHE A 136 -1.32 9.55 12.16
N ALA A 137 -1.93 9.06 13.25
CA ALA A 137 -2.35 9.94 14.34
C ALA A 137 -1.17 10.60 15.07
N SER A 138 -0.04 9.90 15.21
CA SER A 138 1.10 10.34 16.03
C SER A 138 2.04 11.34 15.34
N SER A 139 2.08 11.38 14.00
CA SER A 139 3.08 12.16 13.26
C SER A 139 2.83 13.68 13.22
N ALA A 140 2.00 14.21 14.13
CA ALA A 140 1.85 15.65 14.31
C ALA A 140 2.88 16.26 15.29
N THR A 141 3.64 15.49 16.10
CA THR A 141 4.49 16.13 17.15
C THR A 141 5.70 15.34 17.66
N GLN A 142 6.08 14.18 17.10
CA GLN A 142 7.27 13.45 17.58
C GLN A 142 8.46 13.60 16.64
N ALA A 143 8.93 14.84 16.48
CA ALA A 143 10.29 15.10 16.04
C ALA A 143 10.97 15.95 17.13
N PHE A 144 11.97 15.35 17.76
CA PHE A 144 12.94 15.93 18.70
C PHE A 144 12.46 16.28 20.12
N LEU A 145 12.51 15.29 21.01
CA LEU A 145 13.03 15.45 22.38
C LEU A 145 13.91 14.24 22.73
#